data_AF-A0A4P5SB21-F1
#
_entry.id   AF-A0A4P5SB21-F1
#
_cell.length_a   1.000
_cell.length_b   1.000
_cell.length_c   1.000
_cell.angle_alpha   90.00
_cell.angle_beta   90.00
_cell.angle_gamma   90.00
#
_symmetry.space_group_name_H-M   'P 1'
#
loop_
_entity.id
_entity.type
_entity.pdbx_description
1 polymer ?
#
loop_
_entity_poly.entity_id
_entity_poly.type
_entity_poly.pdbx_seq_one_letter_code
_entity_poly.pdbx_strand_id
1 'polypeptide(L)'
;MTALRSVLTQGIAKKKSVLVGVDFSLGFPAGFSNFLDSSKSLEPWLCTWEFLRREITDDERNRNNRFAVASAMNASAITQTKKPGPFWGVPPKQAQPSLGATKPDFPYAGLAEFRSTETALAKKPFSVWQLLGVGAVGSQSLTGIAQLATLRLDPVLAPHFCVWPFETGFTSSSGLIVVAEVWPTLVPDDLLARVDHPVKDARQVTALAQWLSVLDRSGELNSWFEVAGLTDEVRNAAVEEEGWILGAGTAGAPAAKKIRVR
;
A
#
# COMPACT_ATOMS: atom_id res chain seq x y z
N MET A 1 -0.20 15.10 -8.28
CA MET A 1 -0.76 15.56 -6.99
C MET A 1 -1.83 16.64 -7.10
N THR A 2 -1.64 17.68 -7.91
CA THR A 2 -2.60 18.78 -8.07
C THR A 2 -4.02 18.33 -8.45
N ALA A 3 -4.15 17.40 -9.40
CA ALA A 3 -5.45 16.86 -9.80
C ALA A 3 -6.18 16.13 -8.66
N LEU A 4 -5.47 15.27 -7.92
CA LEU A 4 -6.04 14.54 -6.77
C LEU A 4 -6.50 15.53 -5.68
N ARG A 5 -5.65 16.48 -5.31
CA ARG A 5 -6.00 17.55 -4.35
C ARG A 5 -7.27 18.30 -4.77
N SER A 6 -7.40 18.63 -6.06
CA SER A 6 -8.59 19.32 -6.59
C SER A 6 -9.86 18.48 -6.43
N VAL A 7 -9.82 17.20 -6.81
CA VAL A 7 -10.95 16.27 -6.66
C VAL A 7 -11.37 16.13 -5.19
N LEU A 8 -10.41 15.98 -4.28
CA LEU A 8 -10.67 15.85 -2.85
C LEU A 8 -11.30 17.12 -2.26
N THR A 9 -10.77 18.29 -2.63
CA THR A 9 -11.33 19.58 -2.19
C THR A 9 -12.77 19.77 -2.69
N GLN A 10 -13.06 19.35 -3.92
CA GLN A 10 -14.43 19.39 -4.45
C GLN A 10 -15.37 18.41 -3.73
N GLY A 11 -14.88 17.24 -3.34
CA GLY A 11 -15.61 16.27 -2.52
C GLY A 11 -16.01 16.85 -1.17
N ILE A 12 -15.04 17.46 -0.47
CA ILE A 12 -15.26 18.16 0.81
C ILE A 12 -16.30 19.28 0.65
N ALA A 13 -16.14 20.15 -0.36
CA ALA A 13 -17.08 21.25 -0.59
C ALA A 13 -18.52 20.78 -0.85
N LYS A 14 -18.68 19.59 -1.44
CA LYS A 14 -19.98 18.94 -1.69
C LYS A 14 -20.45 18.06 -0.53
N LYS A 15 -19.71 17.97 0.57
CA LYS A 15 -19.96 17.07 1.71
C LYS A 15 -20.15 15.61 1.26
N LYS A 16 -19.36 15.19 0.28
CA LYS A 16 -19.36 13.80 -0.22
C LYS A 16 -18.13 13.08 0.30
N SER A 17 -18.32 11.89 0.85
CA SER A 17 -17.22 10.99 1.16
C SER A 17 -16.59 10.49 -0.13
N VAL A 18 -15.26 10.40 -0.13
CA VAL A 18 -14.43 9.97 -1.25
C VAL A 18 -13.53 8.84 -0.77
N LEU A 19 -13.66 7.67 -1.38
CA LEU A 19 -12.71 6.57 -1.24
C LEU A 19 -11.57 6.78 -2.26
N VAL A 20 -10.35 6.93 -1.75
CA VAL A 20 -9.11 6.98 -2.53
C VAL A 20 -8.46 5.60 -2.47
N GLY A 21 -8.71 4.80 -3.51
CA GLY A 21 -8.05 3.51 -3.67
C GLY A 21 -6.66 3.67 -4.29
N VAL A 22 -5.62 3.14 -3.63
CA VAL A 22 -4.25 3.12 -4.17
C VAL A 22 -3.75 1.70 -4.44
N ASP A 23 -3.15 1.48 -5.60
CA ASP A 23 -2.60 0.18 -6.02
C ASP A 23 -1.10 0.08 -5.67
N PHE A 24 -0.80 0.23 -4.38
CA PHE A 24 0.50 -0.01 -3.77
C PHE A 24 0.32 -0.24 -2.27
N SER A 25 1.25 -0.95 -1.65
CA SER A 25 1.22 -1.21 -0.20
C SER A 25 1.28 0.09 0.59
N LEU A 26 0.33 0.30 1.50
CA LEU A 26 0.31 1.45 2.41
C LEU A 26 1.24 1.30 3.63
N GLY A 27 1.67 0.06 3.91
CA GLY A 27 2.54 -0.27 5.03
C GLY A 27 3.54 -1.37 4.67
N PHE A 28 4.33 -1.77 5.66
CA PHE A 28 5.40 -2.76 5.53
C PHE A 28 5.25 -3.82 6.60
N PRO A 29 5.80 -5.04 6.41
CA PRO A 29 5.79 -6.09 7.43
C PRO A 29 6.17 -5.58 8.82
N ALA A 30 5.45 -6.05 9.83
CA ALA A 30 5.61 -5.57 11.21
C ALA A 30 7.06 -5.63 11.68
N GLY A 31 7.47 -4.60 12.43
CA GLY A 31 8.83 -4.38 12.91
C GLY A 31 9.71 -3.54 11.98
N PHE A 32 9.25 -3.13 10.80
CA PHE A 32 10.05 -2.36 9.83
C PHE A 32 10.48 -0.98 10.32
N SER A 33 9.57 -0.26 10.96
CA SER A 33 9.75 1.06 11.57
C SER A 33 10.89 1.10 12.59
N ASN A 34 11.23 -0.04 13.22
CA ASN A 34 12.38 -0.15 14.13
C ASN A 34 13.73 0.08 13.43
N PHE A 35 13.78 -0.04 12.10
CA PHE A 35 14.97 0.21 11.29
C PHE A 35 15.05 1.66 10.78
N LEU A 36 14.04 2.48 11.07
CA LEU A 36 13.99 3.88 10.67
C LEU A 36 14.48 4.79 11.80
N ASP A 37 15.21 5.85 11.43
CA ASP A 37 15.75 6.85 12.36
C ASP A 37 14.68 7.90 12.72
N SER A 38 13.53 7.45 13.21
CA SER A 38 12.39 8.29 13.55
C SER A 38 12.13 8.34 15.06
N SER A 39 11.65 9.49 15.54
CA SER A 39 11.30 9.71 16.94
C SER A 39 10.30 8.66 17.41
N LYS A 40 10.61 7.96 18.50
CA LYS A 40 9.77 6.93 19.16
C LYS A 40 8.42 7.43 19.71
N SER A 41 7.97 8.62 19.31
CA SER A 41 6.74 9.27 19.79
C SER A 41 5.56 9.16 18.81
N LEU A 42 5.75 8.59 17.62
CA LEU A 42 4.67 8.36 16.65
C LEU A 42 4.34 6.87 16.56
N GLU A 43 3.12 6.58 16.12
CA GLU A 43 2.70 5.21 15.76
C GLU A 43 3.60 4.62 14.65
N PRO A 44 3.85 3.30 14.63
CA PRO A 44 4.83 2.67 13.72
C PRO A 44 4.61 2.95 12.23
N TRP A 45 3.37 2.86 11.74
CA TRP A 45 3.05 3.20 10.34
C TRP A 45 3.34 4.68 10.04
N LEU A 46 3.05 5.57 10.98
CA LEU A 46 3.24 7.01 10.80
C LEU A 46 4.71 7.41 10.85
N CYS A 47 5.52 6.73 11.66
CA CYS A 47 6.99 6.82 11.61
C CYS A 47 7.50 6.56 10.18
N THR A 48 6.98 5.49 9.54
CA THR A 48 7.36 5.14 8.17
C THR A 48 6.90 6.19 7.16
N TRP A 49 5.65 6.65 7.26
CA TRP A 49 5.11 7.66 6.35
C TRP A 49 5.87 8.98 6.45
N GLU A 50 6.17 9.43 7.66
CA GLU A 50 6.90 10.68 7.88
C GLU A 50 8.35 10.60 7.41
N PHE A 51 9.02 9.46 7.64
CA PHE A 51 10.34 9.20 7.09
C PHE A 51 10.33 9.29 5.56
N LEU A 52 9.42 8.58 4.89
CA LEU A 52 9.33 8.59 3.43
C LEU A 52 8.99 9.98 2.89
N ARG A 53 8.08 10.72 3.54
CA ARG A 53 7.73 12.10 3.18
C ARG A 53 8.94 13.03 3.19
N ARG A 54 9.85 12.86 4.15
CA ARG A 54 11.05 13.69 4.31
C ARG A 54 12.15 13.30 3.33
N GLU A 55 12.37 12.01 3.14
CA GLU A 55 13.52 11.49 2.39
C GLU A 55 13.26 11.31 0.90
N ILE A 56 12.03 10.99 0.48
CA ILE A 56 11.69 10.77 -0.93
C ILE A 56 11.50 12.11 -1.64
N THR A 57 12.20 12.25 -2.77
CA THR A 57 11.97 13.29 -3.76
C THR A 57 11.41 12.66 -5.02
N ASP A 58 10.41 13.30 -5.62
CA ASP A 58 9.80 12.89 -6.88
C ASP A 58 9.34 14.14 -7.63
N ASP A 59 9.69 14.24 -8.92
CA ASP A 59 9.38 15.40 -9.74
C ASP A 59 8.32 15.11 -10.80
N GLU A 60 7.90 16.16 -11.52
CA GLU A 60 6.87 16.04 -12.57
C GLU A 60 7.28 15.15 -13.75
N ARG A 61 8.57 14.80 -13.87
CA ARG A 61 9.10 13.88 -14.87
C ARG A 61 9.25 12.46 -14.31
N ASN A 62 8.68 12.18 -13.14
CA ASN A 62 8.74 10.91 -12.43
C ASN A 62 10.18 10.48 -12.10
N ARG A 63 11.09 11.46 -11.94
CA ARG A 63 12.44 11.23 -11.46
C ARG A 63 12.41 11.28 -9.95
N ASN A 64 12.87 10.21 -9.32
CA ASN A 64 12.88 10.10 -7.87
C ASN A 64 14.15 9.42 -7.35
N ASN A 65 14.38 9.55 -6.05
CA ASN A 65 15.54 9.03 -5.34
C ASN A 65 15.27 7.70 -4.60
N ARG A 66 14.20 6.97 -4.96
CA ARG A 66 13.73 5.77 -4.22
C ARG A 66 14.81 4.71 -3.94
N PHE A 67 15.73 4.48 -4.88
CA PHE A 67 16.83 3.53 -4.67
C PHE A 67 17.83 4.01 -3.61
N ALA A 68 18.10 5.32 -3.55
CA ALA A 68 18.99 5.90 -2.54
C ALA A 68 18.34 5.80 -1.15
N VAL A 69 17.04 6.12 -1.04
CA VAL A 69 16.29 6.01 0.22
C VAL A 69 16.20 4.54 0.69
N ALA A 70 15.91 3.60 -0.21
CA ALA A 70 15.92 2.18 0.12
C ALA A 70 17.30 1.66 0.55
N SER A 71 18.36 2.12 -0.12
CA SER A 71 19.75 1.79 0.26
C SER A 71 20.08 2.28 1.68
N ALA A 72 19.62 3.47 2.05
CA ALA A 72 19.79 4.02 3.39
C ALA A 72 19.02 3.23 4.45
N MET A 73 17.76 2.86 4.19
CA MET A 73 16.98 2.02 5.11
C MET A 73 17.60 0.63 5.29
N ASN A 74 18.07 0.02 4.19
CA ASN A 74 18.80 -1.25 4.24
C ASN A 74 20.09 -1.16 5.07
N ALA A 75 20.76 0.00 5.12
CA ALA A 75 22.00 0.18 5.87
C ALA A 75 21.81 0.05 7.39
N SER A 76 20.61 0.33 7.93
CA SER A 76 20.29 0.04 9.32
C SER A 76 20.19 -1.47 9.56
N ALA A 77 19.52 -2.19 8.67
CA ALA A 77 19.23 -3.62 8.81
C ALA A 77 20.43 -4.54 8.50
N ILE A 78 21.33 -4.14 7.59
CA ILE A 78 22.52 -4.92 7.21
C ILE A 78 23.47 -5.18 8.38
N THR A 79 23.45 -4.33 9.42
CA THR A 79 24.24 -4.52 10.64
C THR A 79 23.94 -5.84 11.33
N GLN A 80 22.70 -6.35 11.20
CA GLN A 80 22.26 -7.61 11.78
C GLN A 80 22.53 -8.81 10.87
N THR A 81 22.37 -8.65 9.54
CA THR A 81 22.38 -9.78 8.59
C THR A 81 23.69 -9.96 7.82
N LYS A 82 24.53 -8.92 7.75
CA LYS A 82 25.75 -8.85 6.92
C LYS A 82 25.52 -9.09 5.42
N LYS A 83 24.29 -8.96 4.92
CA LYS A 83 23.90 -9.09 3.50
C LYS A 83 23.00 -7.92 3.08
N PRO A 84 22.95 -7.48 1.80
CA PRO A 84 22.02 -6.41 1.38
C PRO A 84 20.54 -6.82 1.56
N GLY A 85 19.68 -5.86 1.93
CA GLY A 85 18.25 -6.05 2.15
C GLY A 85 17.69 -5.18 3.29
N PRO A 86 16.37 -5.23 3.58
CA PRO A 86 15.38 -6.11 2.96
C PRO A 86 14.96 -5.70 1.55
N PHE A 87 15.11 -4.42 1.15
CA PHE A 87 14.78 -3.99 -0.20
C PHE A 87 15.75 -4.55 -1.25
N TRP A 88 15.25 -4.84 -2.45
CA TRP A 88 16.07 -5.29 -3.59
C TRP A 88 15.55 -4.82 -4.93
N GLY A 89 16.34 -5.08 -5.97
CA GLY A 89 15.96 -4.79 -7.35
C GLY A 89 16.42 -3.39 -7.72
N VAL A 90 17.60 -3.29 -8.28
CA VAL A 90 18.21 -2.02 -8.69
C VAL A 90 18.96 -2.26 -9.99
N PRO A 91 19.05 -1.28 -10.92
CA PRO A 91 19.87 -1.45 -12.11
C PRO A 91 21.31 -1.80 -11.70
N PRO A 92 22.02 -2.71 -12.38
CA PRO A 92 23.36 -3.13 -11.97
C PRO A 92 24.35 -1.99 -11.75
N LYS A 93 24.23 -0.90 -12.52
CA LYS A 93 25.06 0.30 -12.42
C LYS A 93 24.80 1.14 -11.15
N GLN A 94 23.69 0.91 -10.45
CA GLN A 94 23.29 1.62 -9.24
C GLN A 94 23.31 0.69 -8.00
N ALA A 95 23.77 -0.56 -8.14
CA ALA A 95 23.91 -1.48 -7.03
C ALA A 95 24.90 -0.95 -5.98
N GLN A 96 24.58 -1.15 -4.71
CA GLN A 96 25.35 -0.68 -3.56
C GLN A 96 25.51 -1.82 -2.54
N PRO A 97 26.46 -1.73 -1.59
CA PRO A 97 26.64 -2.78 -0.56
C PRO A 97 25.37 -3.12 0.22
N SER A 98 24.49 -2.14 0.45
CA SER A 98 23.21 -2.32 1.15
C SER A 98 22.04 -2.60 0.22
N LEU A 99 22.13 -2.36 -1.09
CA LEU A 99 21.03 -2.57 -2.05
C LEU A 99 21.48 -3.39 -3.27
N GLY A 100 21.05 -4.65 -3.29
CA GLY A 100 21.36 -5.61 -4.35
C GLY A 100 20.31 -5.69 -5.45
N ALA A 101 20.69 -6.20 -6.61
CA ALA A 101 19.78 -6.43 -7.74
C ALA A 101 18.85 -7.64 -7.51
N THR A 102 19.26 -8.59 -6.69
CA THR A 102 18.56 -9.86 -6.44
C THR A 102 17.86 -9.85 -5.09
N LYS A 103 16.76 -10.61 -5.02
CA LYS A 103 16.01 -10.82 -3.79
C LYS A 103 16.88 -11.50 -2.71
N PRO A 104 16.88 -11.00 -1.45
CA PRO A 104 17.53 -11.66 -0.34
C PRO A 104 16.68 -12.80 0.24
N ASP A 105 17.25 -13.57 1.16
CA ASP A 105 16.50 -14.57 1.93
C ASP A 105 15.57 -13.89 2.95
N PHE A 106 14.40 -14.47 3.19
CA PHE A 106 13.45 -14.04 4.21
C PHE A 106 13.20 -15.17 5.24
N PRO A 107 12.99 -14.86 6.53
CA PRO A 107 12.91 -13.52 7.10
C PRO A 107 14.26 -12.79 7.11
N TYR A 108 14.24 -11.48 6.85
CA TYR A 108 15.44 -10.65 6.78
C TYR A 108 15.48 -9.73 8.00
N ALA A 109 16.46 -9.93 8.90
CA ALA A 109 16.52 -9.19 10.17
C ALA A 109 15.21 -9.26 10.99
N GLY A 110 14.52 -10.40 10.94
CA GLY A 110 13.21 -10.57 11.60
C GLY A 110 12.00 -10.07 10.79
N LEU A 111 12.21 -9.35 9.68
CA LEU A 111 11.14 -8.89 8.80
C LEU A 111 10.68 -10.01 7.87
N ALA A 112 9.36 -10.17 7.74
CA ALA A 112 8.76 -11.11 6.80
C ALA A 112 8.87 -10.59 5.34
N GLU A 113 8.75 -11.50 4.35
CA GLU A 113 8.69 -11.11 2.94
C GLU A 113 7.37 -10.41 2.57
N PHE A 114 6.29 -10.87 3.20
CA PHE A 114 4.91 -10.49 2.93
C PHE A 114 4.25 -10.08 4.23
N ARG A 115 3.29 -9.14 4.14
CA ARG A 115 2.40 -8.78 5.23
C ARG A 115 1.30 -9.82 5.38
N SER A 116 0.56 -9.71 6.47
CA SER A 116 -0.58 -10.57 6.74
C SER A 116 -1.64 -10.50 5.64
N THR A 117 -1.90 -9.30 5.09
CA THR A 117 -2.91 -9.11 4.03
C THR A 117 -2.59 -9.89 2.75
N GLU A 118 -1.31 -10.02 2.39
CA GLU A 118 -0.89 -10.80 1.21
C GLU A 118 -1.20 -12.29 1.37
N THR A 119 -1.15 -12.81 2.59
CA THR A 119 -1.46 -14.22 2.85
C THR A 119 -2.94 -14.53 2.76
N ALA A 120 -3.81 -13.50 2.88
CA ALA A 120 -5.25 -13.60 2.67
C ALA A 120 -5.65 -13.61 1.18
N LEU A 121 -4.71 -13.38 0.25
CA LEU A 121 -4.98 -13.30 -1.18
C LEU A 121 -4.97 -14.68 -1.85
N ALA A 122 -5.85 -14.85 -2.84
CA ALA A 122 -5.95 -16.05 -3.66
C ALA A 122 -4.78 -16.23 -4.65
N LYS A 123 -4.18 -15.13 -5.10
CA LYS A 123 -3.08 -15.14 -6.08
C LYS A 123 -1.83 -14.63 -5.40
N LYS A 124 -0.67 -15.12 -5.83
CA LYS A 124 0.63 -14.72 -5.28
C LYS A 124 0.88 -13.22 -5.55
N PRO A 125 1.00 -12.39 -4.52
CA PRO A 125 1.35 -10.98 -4.68
C PRO A 125 2.85 -10.82 -4.92
N PHE A 126 3.23 -9.63 -5.38
CA PHE A 126 4.62 -9.20 -5.36
C PHE A 126 4.97 -8.63 -3.99
N SER A 127 6.24 -8.73 -3.61
CA SER A 127 6.69 -8.25 -2.31
C SER A 127 6.86 -6.74 -2.30
N VAL A 128 6.46 -6.10 -1.20
CA VAL A 128 6.64 -4.66 -0.93
C VAL A 128 8.12 -4.26 -0.87
N TRP A 129 9.03 -5.21 -0.82
CA TRP A 129 10.47 -4.98 -0.81
C TRP A 129 11.09 -4.90 -2.22
N GLN A 130 10.36 -5.26 -3.28
CA GLN A 130 10.86 -5.26 -4.65
C GLN A 130 10.78 -3.87 -5.30
N LEU A 131 11.91 -3.33 -5.76
CA LEU A 131 12.02 -1.99 -6.32
C LEU A 131 12.16 -1.93 -7.85
N LEU A 132 12.49 -3.03 -8.51
CA LEU A 132 12.66 -3.04 -9.98
C LEU A 132 12.10 -4.32 -10.61
N GLY A 133 11.65 -4.17 -11.86
CA GLY A 133 11.11 -5.25 -12.67
C GLY A 133 9.59 -5.35 -12.60
N VAL A 134 9.05 -6.47 -13.09
CA VAL A 134 7.62 -6.76 -13.00
C VAL A 134 7.24 -6.87 -11.53
N GLY A 135 6.25 -6.09 -11.11
CA GLY A 135 5.79 -6.10 -9.72
C GLY A 135 6.69 -5.33 -8.76
N ALA A 136 7.27 -4.21 -9.20
CA ALA A 136 8.03 -3.30 -8.34
C ALA A 136 7.14 -2.53 -7.34
N VAL A 137 6.36 -3.26 -6.54
CA VAL A 137 5.41 -2.73 -5.55
C VAL A 137 6.13 -1.83 -4.56
N GLY A 138 7.32 -2.22 -4.10
CA GLY A 138 8.12 -1.41 -3.20
C GLY A 138 8.44 -0.03 -3.77
N SER A 139 8.80 0.06 -5.05
CA SER A 139 9.03 1.37 -5.68
C SER A 139 7.79 2.25 -5.66
N GLN A 140 6.61 1.67 -5.94
CA GLN A 140 5.35 2.39 -5.94
C GLN A 140 4.93 2.81 -4.52
N SER A 141 5.11 1.92 -3.54
CA SER A 141 4.84 2.20 -2.12
C SER A 141 5.72 3.32 -1.58
N LEU A 142 7.03 3.30 -1.83
CA LEU A 142 7.95 4.35 -1.36
C LEU A 142 7.54 5.74 -1.88
N THR A 143 7.30 5.86 -3.19
CA THR A 143 6.91 7.14 -3.79
C THR A 143 5.48 7.53 -3.47
N GLY A 144 4.56 6.57 -3.44
CA GLY A 144 3.14 6.78 -3.21
C GLY A 144 2.85 7.22 -1.77
N ILE A 145 3.44 6.54 -0.79
CA ILE A 145 3.34 6.90 0.63
C ILE A 145 3.88 8.32 0.87
N ALA A 146 5.04 8.68 0.30
CA ALA A 146 5.61 10.02 0.46
C ALA A 146 4.66 11.13 -0.02
N GLN A 147 3.96 10.89 -1.13
CA GLN A 147 2.97 11.83 -1.68
C GLN A 147 1.68 11.87 -0.84
N LEU A 148 1.20 10.72 -0.35
CA LEU A 148 0.04 10.66 0.54
C LEU A 148 0.30 11.33 1.89
N ALA A 149 1.47 11.11 2.48
CA ALA A 149 1.91 11.76 3.71
C ALA A 149 1.97 13.28 3.55
N THR A 150 2.37 13.77 2.37
CA THR A 150 2.30 15.21 2.05
C THR A 150 0.86 15.72 1.96
N LEU A 151 -0.05 15.00 1.29
CA LEU A 151 -1.47 15.38 1.22
C LEU A 151 -2.16 15.37 2.58
N ARG A 152 -1.80 14.42 3.44
CA ARG A 152 -2.35 14.29 4.78
C ARG A 152 -2.10 15.55 5.63
N LEU A 153 -1.02 16.28 5.36
CA LEU A 153 -0.67 17.53 6.03
C LEU A 153 -1.25 18.78 5.34
N ASP A 154 -1.96 18.63 4.22
CA ASP A 154 -2.60 19.78 3.57
C ASP A 154 -3.67 20.37 4.51
N PRO A 155 -3.62 21.68 4.83
CA PRO A 155 -4.53 22.29 5.82
C PRO A 155 -6.02 22.15 5.49
N VAL A 156 -6.37 22.00 4.21
CA VAL A 156 -7.77 21.82 3.76
C VAL A 156 -8.18 20.36 3.86
N LEU A 157 -7.28 19.42 3.59
CA LEU A 157 -7.58 17.99 3.55
C LEU A 157 -7.43 17.33 4.93
N ALA A 158 -6.45 17.74 5.72
CA ALA A 158 -6.05 17.10 6.98
C ALA A 158 -7.22 16.81 7.95
N PRO A 159 -8.19 17.73 8.18
CA PRO A 159 -9.31 17.46 9.07
C PRO A 159 -10.28 16.36 8.58
N HIS A 160 -10.16 15.98 7.32
CA HIS A 160 -11.05 15.04 6.64
C HIS A 160 -10.36 13.76 6.18
N PHE A 161 -9.04 13.67 6.37
CA PHE A 161 -8.18 12.64 5.81
C PHE A 161 -7.98 11.49 6.79
N CYS A 162 -8.36 10.29 6.36
CA CYS A 162 -8.26 9.06 7.14
C CYS A 162 -7.59 7.98 6.29
N VAL A 163 -6.65 7.25 6.88
CA VAL A 163 -5.96 6.11 6.26
C VAL A 163 -6.44 4.82 6.92
N TRP A 164 -7.13 3.99 6.13
CA TRP A 164 -7.59 2.68 6.57
C TRP A 164 -6.50 1.62 6.31
N PRO A 165 -6.30 0.63 7.20
CA PRO A 165 -6.98 0.43 8.49
C PRO A 165 -6.33 1.17 9.67
N PHE A 166 -5.18 1.81 9.46
CA PHE A 166 -4.34 2.39 10.52
C PHE A 166 -5.09 3.30 11.50
N GLU A 167 -6.00 4.14 11.00
CA GLU A 167 -6.73 5.11 11.82
C GLU A 167 -8.12 4.64 12.24
N THR A 168 -8.57 3.47 11.77
CA THR A 168 -9.97 3.02 11.98
C THR A 168 -10.09 1.65 12.64
N GLY A 169 -9.02 0.86 12.71
CA GLY A 169 -9.06 -0.46 13.34
C GLY A 169 -9.95 -1.46 12.61
N PHE A 170 -10.01 -1.42 11.26
CA PHE A 170 -10.92 -2.21 10.42
C PHE A 170 -12.41 -1.87 10.58
N THR A 171 -12.71 -0.61 10.89
CA THR A 171 -14.08 -0.09 10.81
C THR A 171 -14.23 0.84 9.60
N SER A 172 -15.45 0.98 9.11
CA SER A 172 -15.78 2.02 8.14
C SER A 172 -15.58 3.41 8.78
N SER A 173 -14.94 4.32 8.04
CA SER A 173 -14.64 5.66 8.54
C SER A 173 -15.81 6.62 8.32
N SER A 174 -16.00 7.56 9.26
CA SER A 174 -16.87 8.72 9.08
C SER A 174 -16.18 9.89 8.35
N GLY A 175 -14.89 9.74 8.00
CA GLY A 175 -14.13 10.74 7.26
C GLY A 175 -14.68 11.02 5.86
N LEU A 176 -14.49 12.24 5.36
CA LEU A 176 -14.85 12.59 3.97
C LEU A 176 -13.80 12.09 2.97
N ILE A 177 -12.58 11.78 3.41
CA ILE A 177 -11.52 11.22 2.58
C ILE A 177 -10.99 9.97 3.27
N VAL A 178 -11.23 8.81 2.66
CA VAL A 178 -10.72 7.53 3.15
C VAL A 178 -9.72 7.00 2.13
N VAL A 179 -8.46 6.91 2.52
CA VAL A 179 -7.41 6.26 1.73
C VAL A 179 -7.36 4.79 2.11
N ALA A 180 -7.47 3.92 1.12
CA ALA A 180 -7.35 2.49 1.31
C ALA A 180 -6.45 1.89 0.21
N GLU A 181 -5.70 0.87 0.59
CA GLU A 181 -5.01 0.03 -0.38
C GLU A 181 -6.04 -0.80 -1.14
N VAL A 182 -5.91 -0.86 -2.45
CA VAL A 182 -6.76 -1.67 -3.32
C VAL A 182 -5.90 -2.57 -4.18
N TRP A 183 -6.48 -3.70 -4.59
CA TRP A 183 -5.81 -4.61 -5.51
C TRP A 183 -6.70 -4.87 -6.72
N PRO A 184 -6.47 -4.21 -7.88
CA PRO A 184 -7.34 -4.30 -9.05
C PRO A 184 -7.52 -5.72 -9.62
N THR A 185 -6.65 -6.65 -9.22
CA THR A 185 -6.77 -8.07 -9.58
C THR A 185 -7.94 -8.78 -8.87
N LEU A 186 -8.53 -8.16 -7.84
CA LEU A 186 -9.77 -8.64 -7.19
C LEU A 186 -11.01 -8.46 -8.06
N VAL A 187 -10.96 -7.61 -9.09
CA VAL A 187 -12.13 -7.38 -9.96
C VAL A 187 -12.49 -8.67 -10.69
N PRO A 188 -13.76 -9.14 -10.59
CA PRO A 188 -14.25 -10.26 -11.38
C PRO A 188 -14.03 -10.08 -12.89
N ASP A 189 -13.63 -11.16 -13.57
CA ASP A 189 -13.28 -11.13 -15.00
C ASP A 189 -14.43 -10.60 -15.88
N ASP A 190 -15.69 -10.86 -15.49
CA ASP A 190 -16.87 -10.42 -16.22
C ASP A 190 -17.15 -8.91 -16.06
N LEU A 191 -16.77 -8.31 -14.93
CA LEU A 191 -16.81 -6.85 -14.74
C LEU A 191 -15.66 -6.19 -15.49
N LEU A 192 -14.46 -6.79 -15.42
CA LEU A 192 -13.29 -6.31 -16.15
C LEU A 192 -13.53 -6.30 -17.68
N ALA A 193 -14.23 -7.31 -18.20
CA ALA A 193 -14.56 -7.42 -19.63
C ALA A 193 -15.51 -6.33 -20.14
N ARG A 194 -16.23 -5.62 -19.24
CA ARG A 194 -17.17 -4.55 -19.59
C ARG A 194 -16.50 -3.19 -19.79
N VAL A 195 -15.23 -3.06 -19.38
CA VAL A 195 -14.47 -1.82 -19.51
C VAL A 195 -13.56 -1.92 -20.73
N ASP A 196 -13.84 -1.12 -21.75
CA ASP A 196 -12.99 -1.00 -22.92
C ASP A 196 -11.94 0.10 -22.70
N HIS A 197 -10.68 -0.30 -22.63
CA HIS A 197 -9.55 0.61 -22.55
C HIS A 197 -8.26 -0.08 -23.06
N PRO A 198 -7.44 0.59 -23.90
CA PRO A 198 -6.26 -0.04 -24.53
C PRO A 198 -5.14 -0.35 -23.54
N VAL A 199 -5.03 0.44 -22.46
CA VAL A 199 -4.06 0.22 -21.39
C VAL A 199 -4.66 -0.69 -20.33
N LYS A 200 -4.05 -1.86 -20.13
CA LYS A 200 -4.50 -2.89 -19.17
C LYS A 200 -4.71 -2.34 -17.76
N ASP A 201 -3.74 -1.60 -17.23
CA ASP A 201 -3.81 -1.11 -15.84
C ASP A 201 -4.94 -0.09 -15.67
N ALA A 202 -5.11 0.84 -16.63
CA ALA A 202 -6.23 1.77 -16.64
C ALA A 202 -7.57 1.04 -16.75
N ARG A 203 -7.66 -0.06 -17.50
CA ARG A 203 -8.85 -0.91 -17.54
C ARG A 203 -9.17 -1.51 -16.17
N GLN A 204 -8.16 -2.06 -15.49
CA GLN A 204 -8.34 -2.69 -14.17
C GLN A 204 -8.75 -1.67 -13.10
N VAL A 205 -8.08 -0.51 -13.04
CA VAL A 205 -8.41 0.55 -12.09
C VAL A 205 -9.80 1.13 -12.36
N THR A 206 -10.17 1.33 -13.64
CA THR A 206 -11.52 1.81 -14.00
C THR A 206 -12.60 0.82 -13.59
N ALA A 207 -12.40 -0.47 -13.88
CA ALA A 207 -13.35 -1.52 -13.52
C ALA A 207 -13.52 -1.64 -11.99
N LEU A 208 -12.42 -1.53 -11.25
CA LEU A 208 -12.44 -1.53 -9.78
C LEU A 208 -13.21 -0.33 -9.23
N ALA A 209 -12.93 0.88 -9.73
CA ALA A 209 -13.62 2.09 -9.29
C ALA A 209 -15.13 2.03 -9.57
N GLN A 210 -15.53 1.52 -10.73
CA GLN A 210 -16.94 1.30 -11.07
C GLN A 210 -17.60 0.28 -10.14
N TRP A 211 -16.90 -0.82 -9.85
CA TRP A 211 -17.42 -1.87 -8.97
C TRP A 211 -17.58 -1.40 -7.52
N LEU A 212 -16.57 -0.73 -6.95
CA LEU A 212 -16.65 -0.13 -5.61
C LEU A 212 -17.79 0.90 -5.53
N SER A 213 -18.03 1.67 -6.61
CA SER A 213 -19.16 2.59 -6.68
C SER A 213 -20.53 1.90 -6.73
N VAL A 214 -20.62 0.69 -7.30
CA VAL A 214 -21.84 -0.13 -7.23
C VAL A 214 -22.05 -0.64 -5.80
N LEU A 215 -21.00 -1.17 -5.17
CA LEU A 215 -21.06 -1.66 -3.78
C LEU A 215 -21.41 -0.55 -2.79
N ASP A 216 -20.92 0.67 -3.01
CA ASP A 216 -21.28 1.84 -2.20
C ASP A 216 -22.78 2.16 -2.33
N ARG A 217 -23.31 2.20 -3.56
CA ARG A 217 -24.73 2.46 -3.81
C ARG A 217 -25.65 1.36 -3.27
N SER A 218 -25.19 0.11 -3.21
CA SER A 218 -25.97 -1.00 -2.62
C SER A 218 -25.79 -1.12 -1.10
N GLY A 219 -24.89 -0.35 -0.49
CA GLY A 219 -24.58 -0.41 0.94
C GLY A 219 -23.67 -1.57 1.35
N GLU A 220 -23.16 -2.34 0.38
CA GLU A 220 -22.32 -3.51 0.62
C GLU A 220 -20.85 -3.14 0.88
N LEU A 221 -20.41 -1.96 0.44
CA LEU A 221 -19.01 -1.52 0.56
C LEU A 221 -18.53 -1.45 2.02
N ASN A 222 -19.41 -1.15 2.98
CA ASN A 222 -19.01 -1.07 4.40
C ASN A 222 -18.41 -2.39 4.91
N SER A 223 -18.95 -3.53 4.46
CA SER A 223 -18.45 -4.86 4.82
C SER A 223 -17.04 -5.15 4.31
N TRP A 224 -16.54 -4.37 3.34
CA TRP A 224 -15.20 -4.54 2.80
C TRP A 224 -14.12 -3.93 3.70
N PHE A 225 -14.50 -2.97 4.55
CA PHE A 225 -13.61 -2.39 5.56
C PHE A 225 -13.48 -3.28 6.80
N GLU A 226 -14.38 -4.25 6.96
CA GLU A 226 -14.44 -5.16 8.10
C GLU A 226 -13.88 -6.53 7.71
N VAL A 227 -12.78 -6.94 8.35
CA VAL A 227 -12.17 -8.25 8.14
C VAL A 227 -12.42 -9.12 9.37
N ALA A 228 -13.28 -10.12 9.20
CA ALA A 228 -13.65 -11.06 10.26
C ALA A 228 -12.60 -12.18 10.40
N GLY A 229 -12.49 -12.75 11.62
CA GLY A 229 -11.67 -13.93 11.87
C GLY A 229 -10.16 -13.69 11.93
N LEU A 230 -9.70 -12.44 11.93
CA LEU A 230 -8.31 -12.11 12.24
C LEU A 230 -8.02 -12.37 13.73
N THR A 231 -6.86 -12.95 14.04
CA THR A 231 -6.36 -12.98 15.42
C THR A 231 -5.98 -11.56 15.85
N ASP A 232 -5.87 -11.34 17.17
CA ASP A 232 -5.48 -10.03 17.70
C ASP A 232 -4.08 -9.63 17.22
N GLU A 233 -3.15 -10.59 17.09
CA GLU A 233 -1.80 -10.33 16.59
C GLU A 233 -1.82 -9.81 15.14
N VAL A 234 -2.61 -10.44 14.26
CA VAL A 234 -2.72 -10.01 12.85
C VAL A 234 -3.43 -8.66 12.75
N ARG A 235 -4.48 -8.45 13.55
CA ARG A 235 -5.20 -7.18 13.59
C ARG A 235 -4.28 -6.05 14.03
N ASN A 236 -3.51 -6.26 15.10
CA ASN A 236 -2.60 -5.26 15.63
C ASN A 236 -1.47 -4.98 14.64
N ALA A 237 -0.85 -6.01 14.05
CA ALA A 237 0.17 -5.81 13.00
C ALA A 237 -0.36 -4.97 11.82
N ALA A 238 -1.59 -5.25 11.35
CA ALA A 238 -2.20 -4.52 10.26
C ALA A 238 -2.54 -3.06 10.61
N VAL A 239 -3.00 -2.79 11.83
CA VAL A 239 -3.37 -1.43 12.28
C VAL A 239 -2.14 -0.61 12.68
N GLU A 240 -1.11 -1.25 13.23
CA GLU A 240 0.08 -0.56 13.70
C GLU A 240 1.06 -0.25 12.57
N GLU A 241 1.18 -1.14 11.56
CA GLU A 241 2.30 -1.04 10.62
C GLU A 241 2.08 -1.61 9.21
N GLU A 242 1.39 -2.75 9.07
CA GLU A 242 1.33 -3.46 7.79
C GLU A 242 0.32 -2.86 6.81
N GLY A 243 -0.84 -2.44 7.32
CA GLY A 243 -2.00 -2.09 6.50
C GLY A 243 -2.75 -3.32 5.98
N TRP A 244 -3.75 -3.09 5.14
CA TRP A 244 -4.56 -4.16 4.56
C TRP A 244 -5.11 -3.77 3.19
N ILE A 245 -5.27 -4.75 2.30
CA ILE A 245 -5.93 -4.59 1.00
C ILE A 245 -7.45 -4.63 1.20
N LEU A 246 -8.16 -3.60 0.75
CA LEU A 246 -9.61 -3.52 0.88
C LEU A 246 -10.30 -4.72 0.20
N GLY A 247 -11.15 -5.43 0.95
CA GLY A 247 -11.83 -6.64 0.50
C GLY A 247 -10.98 -7.93 0.57
N ALA A 248 -9.68 -7.88 0.88
CA ALA A 248 -8.91 -9.10 1.06
C ALA A 248 -9.41 -9.88 2.29
N GLY A 249 -9.74 -11.16 2.08
CA GLY A 249 -10.25 -12.05 3.13
C GLY A 249 -11.74 -11.87 3.46
N THR A 250 -12.49 -11.02 2.74
CA THR A 250 -13.94 -10.87 2.97
C THR A 250 -14.74 -11.89 2.16
N ALA A 251 -15.93 -12.28 2.67
CA ALA A 251 -16.79 -13.27 2.02
C ALA A 251 -17.31 -12.83 0.63
N GLY A 252 -17.25 -11.53 0.32
CA GLY A 252 -17.69 -10.94 -0.96
C GLY A 252 -16.58 -10.78 -2.01
N ALA A 253 -15.30 -10.94 -1.65
CA ALA A 253 -14.22 -10.94 -2.63
C ALA A 253 -14.21 -12.28 -3.38
N PRO A 254 -13.98 -12.30 -4.71
CA PRO A 254 -13.99 -13.53 -5.48
C PRO A 254 -12.99 -14.53 -4.88
N ALA A 255 -13.54 -15.65 -4.40
CA ALA A 255 -12.77 -16.71 -3.77
C ALA A 255 -11.71 -17.26 -4.74
N ALA A 256 -10.60 -17.73 -4.18
CA ALA A 256 -9.57 -18.46 -4.90
C ALA A 256 -10.21 -19.59 -5.73
N LYS A 257 -10.15 -19.52 -7.06
CA LYS A 257 -10.33 -20.71 -7.88
C LYS A 257 -9.25 -21.68 -7.44
N LYS A 258 -9.61 -22.78 -6.77
CA LYS A 258 -8.71 -23.92 -6.53
C LYS A 258 -8.25 -24.42 -7.89
N ILE A 259 -7.09 -23.97 -8.36
CA ILE A 259 -6.40 -24.59 -9.49
C ILE A 259 -5.92 -25.94 -8.97
N ARG A 260 -6.71 -26.98 -9.25
CA ARG A 260 -6.23 -28.36 -9.15
C ARG A 260 -5.14 -28.52 -10.20
N VAL A 261 -3.89 -28.47 -9.76
CA VAL A 261 -2.77 -28.96 -10.57
C VAL A 261 -2.91 -30.48 -10.61
N ARG A 262 -3.11 -31.02 -11.81
CA ARG A 262 -2.87 -32.44 -12.10
C ARG A 262 -1.38 -32.63 -12.35
#